data_AF-A0A1V4GQA5-F1
#
_entry.id   AF-A0A1V4GQA5-F1
#
_cell.length_a   1.000
_cell.length_b   1.000
_cell.length_c   1.000
_cell.angle_alpha   90.00
_cell.angle_beta   90.00
_cell.angle_gamma   90.00
#
_symmetry.space_group_name_H-M   'P 1'
#
loop_
_entity.id
_entity.type
_entity.pdbx_description
1 polymer ?
#
loop_
_entity_poly.entity_id
_entity_poly.type
_entity_poly.pdbx_seq_one_letter_code
_entity_poly.pdbx_strand_id
1 'polypeptide(L)'
;MSDYCKNNPNIDIVHLQDTFPKELQSRLETAILYSDLENNSKFAERYFKDDVITLNNASKIIVCNQWGVGNIDRFIDCATKLGYKIEKQS
;
A
#
# COMPACT_ATOMS: atom_id res chain seq x y z
N MET A 1 1.63 -2.53 -5.74
CA MET A 1 0.57 -1.54 -5.48
C MET A 1 0.54 -0.41 -6.50
N SER A 2 1.66 0.28 -6.76
CA SER A 2 1.72 1.35 -7.79
C SER A 2 1.09 0.94 -9.14
N ASP A 3 1.44 -0.25 -9.65
CA ASP A 3 0.85 -0.75 -10.91
C ASP A 3 -0.65 -1.06 -10.82
N TYR A 4 -1.15 -1.42 -9.64
CA TYR A 4 -2.59 -1.59 -9.43
C TYR A 4 -3.33 -0.26 -9.54
N CYS A 5 -2.79 0.81 -8.95
CA CYS A 5 -3.38 2.14 -9.10
C CYS A 5 -3.35 2.63 -10.56
N LYS A 6 -2.26 2.38 -11.31
CA LYS A 6 -2.18 2.73 -12.74
C LYS A 6 -3.23 2.04 -13.59
N ASN A 7 -3.51 0.77 -13.30
CA ASN A 7 -4.49 -0.03 -14.04
C ASN A 7 -5.94 0.19 -13.58
N ASN A 8 -6.15 0.87 -12.46
CA ASN A 8 -7.46 1.18 -11.89
C ASN A 8 -7.59 2.70 -11.71
N PRO A 9 -7.75 3.46 -12.81
CA PRO A 9 -7.64 4.92 -12.80
C PRO A 9 -8.62 5.61 -11.83
N ASN A 10 -9.78 5.02 -11.56
CA ASN A 10 -10.79 5.64 -10.70
C ASN A 10 -10.70 5.17 -9.24
N ILE A 11 -9.62 4.48 -8.85
CA ILE A 11 -9.47 4.00 -7.49
C ILE A 11 -9.21 5.15 -6.52
N ASP A 12 -9.88 5.09 -5.36
CA ASP A 12 -9.62 5.96 -4.23
C ASP A 12 -8.94 5.18 -3.08
N ILE A 13 -8.60 5.88 -2.00
CA ILE A 13 -7.94 5.27 -0.85
C ILE A 13 -8.82 4.21 -0.17
N VAL A 14 -10.14 4.38 -0.15
CA VAL A 14 -11.07 3.45 0.52
C VAL A 14 -11.09 2.12 -0.22
N HIS A 15 -11.29 2.14 -1.54
CA HIS A 15 -11.26 0.94 -2.37
C HIS A 15 -9.86 0.28 -2.37
N LEU A 16 -8.80 1.08 -2.29
CA LEU A 16 -7.45 0.56 -2.19
C LEU A 16 -7.21 -0.16 -0.86
N GLN A 17 -7.72 0.41 0.25
CA GLN A 17 -7.68 -0.23 1.58
C GLN A 17 -8.56 -1.47 1.63
N ASP A 18 -9.70 -1.51 0.94
CA ASP A 18 -10.49 -2.74 0.82
C ASP A 18 -9.76 -3.83 0.02
N THR A 19 -9.02 -3.43 -1.03
CA THR A 19 -8.25 -4.36 -1.88
C THR A 19 -6.99 -4.87 -1.18
N PHE A 20 -6.29 -3.99 -0.47
CA PHE A 20 -5.06 -4.29 0.28
C PHE A 20 -5.25 -3.96 1.76
N PRO A 21 -6.07 -4.74 2.46
CA PRO A 21 -6.53 -4.37 3.79
C PRO A 21 -5.42 -4.48 4.84
N LYS A 22 -5.56 -3.74 5.93
CA LYS A 22 -4.56 -3.68 7.03
C LYS A 22 -4.18 -5.06 7.56
N GLU A 23 -5.07 -6.06 7.46
CA GLU A 23 -4.86 -7.43 7.92
C GLU A 23 -3.68 -8.12 7.20
N LEU A 24 -3.32 -7.64 6.01
CA LEU A 24 -2.11 -8.06 5.31
C LEU A 24 -0.85 -7.68 6.12
N GLN A 25 -0.79 -6.46 6.64
CA GLN A 25 0.31 -5.97 7.48
C GLN A 25 0.13 -6.33 8.97
N SER A 26 -1.12 -6.56 9.40
CA SER A 26 -1.64 -6.78 10.75
C SER A 26 -2.09 -5.52 11.50
N ARG A 27 -1.25 -4.49 11.66
CA ARG A 27 -1.53 -3.37 12.60
C ARG A 27 -1.66 -2.02 11.95
N LEU A 28 -1.08 -1.86 10.76
CA LEU A 28 -1.01 -0.61 10.02
C LEU A 28 -1.79 -0.76 8.72
N GLU A 29 -2.38 0.32 8.26
CA GLU A 29 -2.94 0.37 6.92
C GLU A 29 -1.82 0.13 5.90
N THR A 30 -2.09 -0.72 4.89
CA THR A 30 -1.13 -1.00 3.83
C THR A 30 -0.79 0.27 3.05
N ALA A 31 -1.77 1.16 2.90
CA ALA A 31 -1.60 2.49 2.33
C ALA A 31 -2.43 3.53 3.10
N ILE A 32 -1.91 4.75 3.20
CA ILE A 32 -2.59 5.92 3.79
C ILE A 32 -2.44 7.13 2.88
N LEU A 33 -3.21 8.20 3.15
CA LEU A 33 -3.00 9.48 2.48
C LEU A 33 -1.67 10.09 2.96
N TYR A 34 -0.95 10.74 2.05
CA TYR A 34 0.30 11.43 2.38
C TYR A 34 0.07 12.50 3.46
N SER A 35 -1.08 13.19 3.42
CA SER A 35 -1.49 14.19 4.41
C SER A 35 -1.61 13.64 5.83
N ASP A 36 -1.84 12.33 5.99
CA ASP A 36 -1.98 11.72 7.33
C ASP A 36 -0.64 11.70 8.09
N LEU A 37 0.49 11.87 7.40
CA LEU A 37 1.80 12.02 8.03
C LEU A 37 1.88 13.28 8.91
N GLU A 38 1.23 14.36 8.51
CA GLU A 38 1.24 15.64 9.26
C GLU A 38 0.55 15.48 10.62
N ASN A 39 -0.45 14.61 10.68
CA ASN A 39 -1.24 14.35 11.88
C ASN A 39 -0.64 13.26 12.78
N ASN A 40 0.38 12.53 12.30
CA ASN A 40 1.00 11.45 13.06
C ASN A 40 2.46 11.24 12.67
N SER A 41 3.36 11.90 13.40
CA SER A 41 4.81 11.79 13.19
C SER A 41 5.35 10.36 13.28
N LYS A 42 4.67 9.45 13.98
CA LYS A 42 5.07 8.03 14.04
C LYS A 42 4.84 7.28 12.73
N PHE A 43 4.01 7.82 11.82
CA PHE A 43 3.82 7.24 10.49
C PHE A 43 5.00 7.55 9.55
N ALA A 44 5.74 8.64 9.79
CA ALA A 44 6.87 9.00 8.92
C ALA A 44 7.95 7.90 8.83
N GLU A 45 8.13 7.11 9.89
CA GLU A 45 9.09 5.99 9.93
C GLU A 45 8.51 4.66 9.40
N ARG A 46 7.18 4.56 9.29
CA ARG A 46 6.45 3.31 9.00
C ARG A 46 5.98 3.19 7.56
N TYR A 47 6.16 4.24 6.76
CA TYR A 47 5.70 4.33 5.38
C TYR A 47 6.82 4.83 4.46
N PHE A 48 6.81 4.42 3.20
CA PHE A 48 7.74 4.90 2.18
C PHE A 48 7.38 6.33 1.73
N LYS A 49 7.88 7.33 2.46
CA LYS A 49 7.62 8.76 2.16
C LYS A 49 8.16 9.24 0.81
N ASP A 50 9.19 8.57 0.31
CA ASP A 50 9.88 8.92 -0.95
C ASP A 50 9.27 8.19 -2.16
N ASP A 51 8.38 7.22 -1.93
CA ASP A 51 7.67 6.45 -2.96
C ASP A 51 6.17 6.79 -2.96
N VAL A 52 5.88 8.03 -3.33
CA VAL A 52 4.51 8.58 -3.34
C VAL A 52 3.79 8.13 -4.61
N ILE A 53 2.63 7.49 -4.42
CA ILE A 53 1.73 7.15 -5.53
C ILE A 53 0.69 8.27 -5.65
N THR A 54 0.58 8.86 -6.84
CA THR A 54 -0.46 9.85 -7.15
C THR A 54 -1.64 9.14 -7.81
N LEU A 55 -2.81 9.23 -7.19
CA LEU A 55 -4.07 8.75 -7.74
C LEU A 55 -4.63 9.76 -8.75
N ASN A 56 -5.56 9.35 -9.62
CA ASN A 56 -6.07 10.23 -10.68
C ASN A 56 -6.84 11.44 -10.16
N ASN A 57 -7.44 11.35 -8.97
CA ASN A 57 -8.08 12.49 -8.31
C ASN A 57 -7.07 13.45 -7.66
N ALA A 58 -5.78 13.36 -8.03
CA ALA A 58 -4.64 14.08 -7.47
C ALA A 58 -4.32 13.79 -6.00
N SER A 59 -5.02 12.85 -5.36
CA SER A 59 -4.66 12.40 -4.01
C SER A 59 -3.30 11.70 -4.03
N LYS A 60 -2.49 11.97 -3.02
CA LYS A 60 -1.19 11.33 -2.82
C LYS A 60 -1.31 10.30 -1.71
N ILE A 61 -0.82 9.09 -1.97
CA ILE A 61 -0.79 8.01 -1.00
C ILE A 61 0.64 7.50 -0.83
N ILE A 62 0.88 6.83 0.30
CA ILE A 62 2.14 6.18 0.64
C ILE A 62 1.88 4.78 1.19
N VAL A 63 2.84 3.89 1.01
CA VAL A 63 2.71 2.47 1.34
C VAL A 63 3.53 2.13 2.57
N CYS A 64 3.02 1.24 3.43
CA CYS A 64 3.74 0.79 4.62
C CYS A 64 5.06 0.10 4.24
N ASN A 65 6.13 0.42 4.96
CA ASN A 65 7.47 -0.14 4.74
C ASN A 65 7.83 -1.28 5.72
N GLN A 66 7.01 -1.52 6.75
CA GLN A 66 7.29 -2.50 7.79
C GLN A 66 6.52 -3.79 7.53
N TRP A 67 7.21 -4.79 6.98
CA TRP A 67 6.64 -6.11 6.73
C TRP A 67 7.40 -7.15 7.55
N GLY A 68 6.72 -7.71 8.56
CA GLY A 68 7.24 -8.82 9.33
C GLY A 68 7.17 -10.15 8.55
N VAL A 69 7.88 -11.16 9.05
CA VAL A 69 7.80 -12.53 8.55
C VAL A 69 6.34 -12.99 8.56
N GLY A 70 5.87 -13.55 7.44
CA GLY A 70 4.49 -13.99 7.24
C GLY A 70 3.51 -12.89 6.77
N ASN A 71 3.74 -11.61 7.11
CA ASN A 71 2.87 -10.52 6.62
C ASN A 71 3.16 -10.19 5.15
N ILE A 72 4.44 -10.23 4.76
CA ILE A 72 4.80 -10.04 3.35
C ILE A 72 4.21 -11.15 2.46
N ASP A 73 4.15 -12.39 2.95
CA ASP A 73 3.60 -13.52 2.20
C ASP A 73 2.10 -13.31 1.93
N ARG A 74 1.34 -12.80 2.91
CA ARG A 74 -0.08 -12.43 2.72
C ARG A 74 -0.25 -11.35 1.66
N PHE A 75 0.63 -10.36 1.63
CA PHE A 75 0.61 -9.31 0.61
C PHE A 75 0.90 -9.90 -0.78
N ILE A 76 1.90 -10.78 -0.88
CA ILE A 76 2.24 -11.48 -2.13
C ILE A 76 1.04 -12.31 -2.62
N ASP A 77 0.41 -13.08 -1.73
CA ASP A 77 -0.78 -13.88 -2.05
C ASP A 77 -1.95 -13.00 -2.55
N CYS A 78 -2.18 -11.85 -1.91
CA CYS A 78 -3.17 -10.87 -2.33
C CYS A 78 -2.86 -10.37 -3.76
N ALA A 79 -1.62 -9.95 -4.01
CA ALA A 79 -1.20 -9.48 -5.32
C ALA A 79 -1.31 -10.57 -6.41
N THR A 80 -0.96 -11.82 -6.09
CA THR A 80 -1.11 -12.95 -7.01
C THR A 80 -2.57 -13.25 -7.34
N LYS A 81 -3.49 -13.14 -6.38
CA LYS A 81 -4.95 -13.23 -6.64
C LYS A 81 -5.46 -12.13 -7.55
N LEU A 82 -4.82 -10.95 -7.51
CA LEU A 82 -5.09 -9.84 -8.42
C LEU A 82 -4.41 -10.01 -9.81
N GLY A 83 -3.73 -11.14 -10.05
CA GLY A 83 -3.11 -11.47 -11.33
C GLY A 83 -1.65 -11.01 -11.48
N TYR A 84 -1.04 -10.48 -10.41
CA TYR A 84 0.36 -10.06 -10.46
C TYR A 84 1.30 -11.25 -10.25
N LYS A 85 2.30 -11.37 -11.14
CA LYS A 85 3.40 -12.32 -10.97
C LYS A 85 4.50 -11.62 -10.16
N ILE A 86 4.81 -12.15 -8.97
CA ILE A 86 5.88 -11.64 -8.13
C ILE A 86 7.04 -12.61 -8.21
N GLU A 87 8.16 -12.12 -8.73
CA GLU A 87 9.41 -12.88 -8.76
C GLU A 87 10.13 -12.66 -7.44
N LYS A 88 10.44 -13.75 -6.75
CA LYS A 88 11.31 -13.70 -5.59
C LYS A 88 12.74 -13.57 -6.10
N GLN A 89 13.40 -12.45 -5.83
CA GLN A 89 14.85 -12.38 -5.99
C GLN A 89 15.48 -13.27 -4.92
N SER A 90 16.01 -14.41 -5.36
CA SER A 90 16.87 -15.32 -4.59
C SER A 90 18.33 -14.91 -4.65
#